data_AF-A0A0F7CNI6-F1
#
_entry.id   AF-A0A0F7CNI6-F1
#
_cell.length_a   1.000
_cell.length_b   1.000
_cell.length_c   1.000
_cell.angle_alpha   90.00
_cell.angle_beta   90.00
_cell.angle_gamma   90.00
#
_symmetry.space_group_name_H-M   'P 1'
#
loop_
_entity.id
_entity.type
_entity.pdbx_description
1 polymer ?
#
loop_
_entity_poly.entity_id
_entity_poly.type
_entity_poly.pdbx_seq_one_letter_code
_entity_poly.pdbx_strand_id
1 'polypeptide(L)' 'MLAERQHEVGHLEAACATWNLALDDYPLVQSGRADARVREMFRLIRPHLKNATARTLDERARAVTPAALHT' A
#
# COMPACT_ATOMS: atom_id res chain seq x y z
N MET A 1 2.11 -22.28 -14.53
CA MET A 1 1.01 -22.99 -13.83
C MET A 1 0.29 -22.01 -12.90
N LEU A 2 -0.82 -22.39 -12.24
CA LEU A 2 -1.54 -21.46 -11.34
C LEU A 2 -0.75 -21.18 -10.05
N ALA A 3 0.06 -22.14 -9.58
CA ALA A 3 0.81 -22.08 -8.33
C ALA A 3 1.90 -20.98 -8.31
N GLU A 4 2.60 -20.74 -9.41
CA GLU A 4 3.65 -19.72 -9.50
C GLU A 4 3.07 -18.30 -9.38
N ARG A 5 1.88 -18.04 -9.97
CA ARG A 5 1.16 -16.78 -9.77
C ARG A 5 0.68 -16.60 -8.33
N GLN A 6 0.19 -17.67 -7.70
CA GLN A 6 -0.29 -17.59 -6.32
C GLN A 6 0.84 -17.25 -5.34
N HIS A 7 2.07 -17.66 -5.63
CA HIS A 7 3.23 -17.33 -4.80
C HIS A 7 3.61 -15.84 -4.85
N GLU A 8 3.61 -15.23 -6.04
CA GLU A 8 3.80 -13.78 -6.19
C GLU A 8 2.64 -12.99 -5.55
N VAL A 9 1.40 -13.50 -5.67
CA VAL A 9 0.21 -12.90 -5.05
C VAL A 9 0.29 -12.94 -3.53
N GLY A 10 0.72 -14.05 -2.93
CA GLY A 10 0.84 -14.17 -1.47
C GLY A 10 1.80 -13.15 -0.85
N HIS A 11 2.91 -12.84 -1.53
CA HIS A 11 3.84 -11.80 -1.08
C HIS A 11 3.26 -10.38 -1.22
N LEU A 12 2.50 -10.12 -2.28
CA LEU A 12 1.80 -8.85 -2.45
C LEU A 12 0.72 -8.65 -1.38
N GLU A 13 -0.09 -9.68 -1.09
CA GLU A 13 -1.13 -9.60 -0.06
C GLU A 13 -0.54 -9.42 1.34
N ALA A 14 0.53 -10.15 1.68
CA ALA A 14 1.25 -9.97 2.94
C ALA A 14 1.86 -8.57 3.08
N ALA A 15 2.44 -8.04 1.99
CA ALA A 15 2.92 -6.67 1.95
C ALA A 15 1.74 -5.69 2.14
N CYS A 16 0.61 -5.91 1.46
CA CYS A 16 -0.56 -5.05 1.60
C CYS A 16 -1.12 -5.04 3.02
N ALA A 17 -1.17 -6.19 3.69
CA ALA A 17 -1.58 -6.27 5.10
C ALA A 17 -0.64 -5.46 6.01
N THR A 18 0.67 -5.54 5.77
CA THR A 18 1.68 -4.77 6.53
C THR A 18 1.50 -3.27 6.33
N TRP A 19 1.26 -2.84 5.09
CA TRP A 19 1.01 -1.44 4.78
C TRP A 19 -0.30 -0.92 5.37
N ASN A 20 -1.36 -1.74 5.44
CA ASN A 20 -2.61 -1.36 6.11
C ASN A 20 -2.37 -1.04 7.59
N LEU A 21 -1.60 -1.89 8.31
CA LEU A 21 -1.26 -1.62 9.70
C LEU A 21 -0.46 -0.32 9.85
N ALA A 22 0.52 -0.10 8.97
CA ALA A 22 1.29 1.14 8.97
C ALA A 22 0.45 2.40 8.67
N LEU A 23 -0.61 2.26 7.87
CA LEU A 23 -1.56 3.34 7.56
C LEU A 23 -2.51 3.62 8.74
N ASP A 24 -2.85 2.62 9.55
CA ASP A 24 -3.65 2.81 10.75
C ASP A 24 -2.89 3.64 11.80
N ASP A 25 -1.56 3.49 11.86
CA ASP A 25 -0.68 4.29 12.74
C ASP A 25 -0.28 5.65 12.15
N TYR A 26 -0.46 5.87 10.84
CA TYR A 26 -0.03 7.09 10.14
C TYR A 26 -0.62 8.39 10.73
N PRO A 27 -1.93 8.47 11.08
CA PRO A 27 -2.51 9.65 11.72
C PRO A 27 -1.84 10.02 13.05
N LEU A 28 -1.23 9.05 13.73
CA LEU A 28 -0.53 9.25 15.01
C LEU A 28 0.92 9.67 14.82
N VAL A 29 1.53 9.39 13.65
CA VAL A 29 2.94 9.63 13.36
C VAL A 29 3.09 10.45 12.07
N GLN A 30 2.69 11.72 12.14
CA GLN A 30 2.90 12.70 11.06
C GLN A 30 4.35 13.19 11.05
N SER A 31 5.23 12.40 10.44
CA SER A 31 6.64 12.73 10.25
C SER A 31 7.01 12.65 8.76
N GLY A 32 7.96 13.47 8.30
CA GLY A 32 8.45 13.40 6.91
C GLY A 32 8.97 12.00 6.51
N ARG A 33 9.36 11.17 7.48
CA ARG A 33 9.70 9.75 7.26
C ARG A 33 8.47 8.88 6.96
N ALA A 34 7.35 9.16 7.61
CA ALA A 34 6.08 8.49 7.33
C ALA A 34 5.57 8.87 5.93
N ASP A 35 5.67 10.15 5.56
CA ASP A 35 5.31 10.63 4.22
C ASP A 35 6.14 9.99 3.11
N ALA A 36 7.46 9.85 3.33
CA ALA A 36 8.35 9.17 2.40
C ALA A 36 7.96 7.69 2.23
N ARG A 37 7.59 7.01 3.33
CA ARG A 37 7.10 5.63 3.30
C ARG A 37 5.79 5.49 2.53
N VAL A 38 4.84 6.38 2.73
CA VAL A 38 3.55 6.37 2.02
C VAL A 38 3.77 6.60 0.53
N ARG A 39 4.62 7.54 0.13
CA ARG A 39 4.98 7.74 -1.29
C ARG A 39 5.62 6.51 -1.92
N GLU A 40 6.54 5.86 -1.19
CA GLU A 40 7.18 4.65 -1.67
C GLU A 40 6.16 3.50 -1.81
N MET A 41 5.25 3.35 -0.85
CA MET A 41 4.16 2.40 -0.91
C MET A 41 3.29 2.61 -2.17
N PHE A 42 2.88 3.85 -2.47
CA PHE A 42 2.12 4.13 -3.69
C PHE A 42 2.88 3.73 -4.96
N ARG A 43 4.20 3.97 -5.04
CA ARG A 43 5.02 3.54 -6.18
C ARG A 43 5.06 2.03 -6.35
N LEU A 44 5.18 1.29 -5.26
CA LEU A 44 5.21 -0.18 -5.26
C LEU A 44 3.84 -0.77 -5.65
N ILE A 45 2.73 -0.16 -5.24
CA ILE A 45 1.38 -0.68 -5.49
C ILE A 45 0.86 -0.34 -6.89
N ARG A 46 1.24 0.83 -7.45
CA ARG A 46 0.81 1.28 -8.80
C ARG A 46 0.86 0.21 -9.90
N PRO A 47 1.94 -0.57 -10.09
CA PRO A 47 1.97 -1.63 -11.11
C PRO A 47 1.00 -2.79 -10.81
N HIS A 48 0.60 -2.96 -9.54
CA HIS A 48 -0.25 -4.05 -9.07
C HIS A 48 -1.72 -3.66 -8.88
N LEU A 49 -2.15 -2.45 -9.28
CA LEU A 49 -3.54 -1.98 -9.15
C LEU A 49 -4.60 -2.85 -9.87
N LYS A 50 -4.17 -3.74 -10.76
CA LYS A 50 -5.07 -4.76 -11.36
C LYS A 50 -5.50 -5.84 -10.35
N ASN A 51 -4.82 -5.95 -9.22
CA ASN A 51 -5.16 -6.84 -8.11
C ASN A 51 -6.12 -6.13 -7.14
N ALA A 52 -7.18 -6.84 -6.72
CA ALA A 52 -8.17 -6.31 -5.79
C ALA A 52 -7.56 -5.86 -4.46
N THR A 53 -6.64 -6.64 -3.88
CA THR A 53 -6.02 -6.34 -2.58
C THR A 53 -5.16 -5.08 -2.64
N ALA A 54 -4.36 -4.94 -3.70
CA ALA A 54 -3.56 -3.75 -3.98
C ALA A 54 -4.43 -2.50 -4.19
N ARG A 55 -5.54 -2.65 -4.92
CA ARG A 55 -6.50 -1.57 -5.14
C ARG A 55 -7.18 -1.13 -3.84
N THR A 56 -7.62 -2.06 -3.00
CA THR A 56 -8.22 -1.74 -1.70
C THR A 56 -7.24 -0.98 -0.80
N LEU A 57 -5.96 -1.35 -0.84
CA LEU A 57 -4.91 -0.62 -0.12
C LEU A 57 -4.71 0.80 -0.67
N ASP A 58 -4.67 1.00 -2.00
CA ASP A 58 -4.59 2.34 -2.60
C ASP A 58 -5.78 3.22 -2.21
N GLU A 59 -7.00 2.69 -2.29
CA GLU A 59 -8.22 3.39 -1.89
C GLU A 59 -8.18 3.80 -0.41
N ARG A 60 -7.78 2.88 0.50
CA ARG A 60 -7.62 3.19 1.93
C ARG A 60 -6.52 4.21 2.19
N ALA A 61 -5.36 4.05 1.56
CA ALA A 61 -4.24 4.98 1.69
C ALA A 61 -4.66 6.40 1.32
N ARG A 62 -5.42 6.56 0.23
CA ARG A 62 -5.94 7.86 -0.21
C ARG A 62 -6.91 8.51 0.78
N ALA A 63 -7.64 7.70 1.55
CA ALA A 63 -8.58 8.19 2.56
C ALA A 63 -7.89 8.70 3.83
N VAL A 64 -6.76 8.10 4.22
CA VAL A 64 -6.04 8.45 5.46
C VAL A 64 -4.84 9.37 5.24
N THR A 65 -4.34 9.50 4.01
CA THR A 65 -3.19 10.35 3.66
C THR A 65 -3.62 11.56 2.84
N PRO A 66 -2.97 12.72 3.03
CA PRO A 66 -3.25 13.92 2.25
C PRO A 66 -2.96 13.72 0.76
N ALA A 67 -3.75 14.36 -0.10
CA ALA A 67 -3.64 14.27 -1.56
C ALA A 67 -2.25 14.62 -2.12
N ALA A 68 -1.46 15.41 -1.38
CA ALA A 68 -0.08 15.75 -1.72
C ALA A 68 0.88 14.55 -1.74
N LEU A 69 0.50 13.40 -1.16
CA LEU A 69 1.29 12.17 -1.13
C LEU A 69 0.88 11.14 -2.17
N HIS A 70 -0.19 11.39 -2.93
CA HIS A 70 -0.75 10.45 -3.90
C HIS A 70 0.00 10.42 -5.26
N THR A 71 1.05 11.25 -5.40
CA THR A 71 1.84 11.50 -6.64
C THR A 71 3.00 10.54 -6.83
#